data_AF-A0A9D8H7E2-F1
#
_entry.id   AF-A0A9D8H7E2-F1
#
_cell.length_a   1.000
_cell.length_b   1.000
_cell.length_c   1.000
_cell.angle_alpha   90.00
_cell.angle_beta   90.00
_cell.angle_gamma   90.00
#
_symmetry.space_group_name_H-M   'P 1'
#
loop_
_entity.id
_entity.type
_entity.pdbx_description
1 polymer ?
#
loop_
_entity_poly.entity_id
_entity_poly.type
_entity_poly.pdbx_seq_one_letter_code
_entity_poly.pdbx_strand_id
1 'polypeptide(L)'
;MDPQRRRTALWYARGRALVGASLTVLPGVGAAVGLGSRSGATRAALRMVGVRDLALGLGAVAGVRGGTQAAEWTGWGAAADAVDAVALLVTPGLPKRARLIGLFAAGAAAVGLRLAWELADERAEAEAAARHAARIAEAEAEAGARAGS
;
A
#
# COMPACT_ATOMS: atom_id res chain seq x y z
N MET A 1 -2.42 -9.65 14.23
CA MET A 1 -2.46 -9.81 12.77
C MET A 1 -2.54 -11.28 12.43
N ASP A 2 -3.63 -11.68 11.78
CA ASP A 2 -3.77 -13.03 11.24
C ASP A 2 -2.57 -13.36 10.31
N PRO A 3 -1.88 -14.51 10.50
CA PRO A 3 -0.72 -14.88 9.70
C PRO A 3 -0.97 -14.86 8.20
N GLN A 4 -2.20 -15.16 7.76
CA GLN A 4 -2.57 -15.18 6.35
C GLN A 4 -2.73 -13.75 5.79
N ARG A 5 -3.47 -12.87 6.47
CA ARG A 5 -3.57 -11.44 6.09
C ARG A 5 -2.21 -10.75 6.02
N ARG A 6 -1.35 -10.99 7.02
CA ARG A 6 0.03 -10.47 7.00
C ARG A 6 0.80 -10.89 5.76
N ARG A 7 0.67 -12.16 5.37
CA ARG A 7 1.34 -12.72 4.20
C ARG A 7 0.82 -12.09 2.92
N THR A 8 -0.50 -11.91 2.81
CA THR A 8 -1.14 -11.24 1.66
C THR A 8 -0.65 -9.80 1.52
N ALA A 9 -0.66 -9.02 2.61
CA ALA A 9 -0.16 -7.63 2.61
C ALA A 9 1.31 -7.55 2.20
N LEU A 10 2.16 -8.47 2.70
CA LEU A 10 3.57 -8.53 2.30
C LEU A 10 3.76 -8.88 0.83
N TRP A 11 3.00 -9.82 0.28
CA TRP A 11 3.07 -10.17 -1.13
C TRP A 11 2.65 -9.00 -2.01
N TYR A 12 1.55 -8.32 -1.66
CA TYR A 12 1.10 -7.13 -2.36
C TYR A 12 2.17 -6.02 -2.34
N ALA A 13 2.70 -5.69 -1.16
CA ALA A 13 3.71 -4.65 -0.99
C ALA A 13 5.02 -4.96 -1.75
N ARG A 14 5.47 -6.23 -1.72
CA ARG A 14 6.62 -6.69 -2.50
C ARG A 14 6.37 -6.63 -4.00
N GLY A 15 5.18 -7.04 -4.45
CA GLY A 15 4.78 -6.95 -5.84
C GLY A 15 4.91 -5.52 -6.36
N ARG A 16 4.34 -4.55 -5.62
CA ARG A 16 4.49 -3.13 -5.93
C ARG A 16 5.95 -2.67 -5.96
N ALA A 17 6.73 -3.04 -4.94
CA ALA A 17 8.15 -2.66 -4.88
C ALA A 17 8.94 -3.20 -6.09
N LEU A 18 8.67 -4.44 -6.51
CA LEU A 18 9.31 -5.05 -7.67
C LEU A 18 8.90 -4.38 -8.98
N VAL A 19 7.62 -4.05 -9.14
CA VAL A 19 7.14 -3.26 -10.29
C VAL A 19 7.84 -1.90 -10.32
N GLY A 20 7.89 -1.18 -9.19
CA GLY A 20 8.58 0.11 -9.09
C GLY A 20 10.07 0.01 -9.42
N ALA A 21 10.77 -0.99 -8.88
CA ALA A 21 12.17 -1.25 -9.21
C ALA A 21 12.36 -1.50 -10.71
N SER A 22 11.51 -2.33 -11.32
CA SER A 22 11.60 -2.63 -12.75
C SER A 22 11.40 -1.39 -13.64
N LEU A 23 10.43 -0.52 -13.30
CA LEU A 23 10.18 0.72 -14.02
C LEU A 23 11.30 1.74 -13.85
N THR A 24 11.98 1.72 -12.70
CA THR A 24 13.14 2.57 -12.41
C THR A 24 14.37 2.16 -13.22
N VAL A 25 14.69 0.86 -13.21
CA VAL A 25 15.91 0.33 -13.83
C VAL A 25 15.72 0.17 -15.35
N LEU A 26 14.56 -0.33 -15.79
CA LEU A 26 14.28 -0.70 -17.18
C LEU A 26 13.07 0.06 -17.75
N PRO A 27 13.03 1.42 -17.71
CA PRO A 27 11.87 2.19 -18.16
C PRO A 27 11.62 2.02 -19.66
N GLY A 28 12.62 1.65 -20.45
CA GLY A 28 12.49 1.44 -21.89
C GLY A 28 11.55 0.29 -22.26
N VAL A 29 11.53 -0.78 -21.45
CA VAL A 29 10.62 -1.91 -21.66
C VAL A 29 9.19 -1.50 -21.35
N GLY A 30 8.96 -0.83 -20.21
CA GLY A 30 7.64 -0.30 -19.86
C GLY A 30 7.14 0.74 -20.87
N ALA A 31 8.02 1.61 -21.36
CA ALA A 31 7.70 2.62 -22.36
C ALA A 31 7.27 1.98 -23.69
N ALA A 32 7.98 0.93 -24.14
CA ALA A 32 7.67 0.24 -25.38
C ALA A 32 6.41 -0.63 -25.29
N VAL A 33 6.26 -1.39 -24.21
CA VAL A 33 5.16 -2.36 -24.04
C VAL A 33 3.86 -1.68 -23.63
N GLY A 34 3.92 -0.70 -22.73
CA GLY A 34 2.72 -0.08 -22.15
C GLY A 34 2.24 1.16 -22.89
N LEU A 35 3.14 2.11 -23.13
CA LEU A 35 2.81 3.39 -23.76
C LEU A 35 3.10 3.37 -25.27
N GLY A 36 3.96 2.45 -25.71
CA GLY A 36 4.58 2.38 -27.04
C GLY A 36 5.06 3.72 -27.58
N SER A 37 5.60 4.54 -26.68
CA SER A 37 6.46 5.66 -26.99
C SER A 37 7.85 5.34 -26.46
N ARG A 38 8.89 5.69 -27.22
CA ARG A 38 10.30 5.53 -26.81
C ARG A 38 10.98 6.85 -26.50
N SER A 39 10.19 7.91 -26.30
CA SER A 39 10.73 9.25 -26.03
C SER A 39 11.50 9.32 -24.71
N GLY A 40 12.45 10.25 -24.62
CA GLY A 40 13.18 10.52 -23.38
C GLY A 40 12.23 10.92 -22.23
N ALA A 41 11.24 11.76 -22.53
CA ALA A 41 10.23 12.21 -21.57
C ALA A 41 9.40 11.04 -21.01
N THR A 42 8.97 10.10 -21.86
CA THR A 42 8.24 8.91 -21.43
C THR A 42 9.08 8.03 -20.48
N ARG A 43 10.37 7.84 -20.79
CA ARG A 43 11.27 7.08 -19.91
C ARG A 43 11.50 7.78 -18.58
N ALA A 44 11.65 9.11 -18.58
CA ALA A 44 11.79 9.89 -17.36
C ALA A 44 10.53 9.79 -16.48
N ALA A 45 9.34 9.95 -17.08
CA ALA A 45 8.07 9.79 -16.38
C ALA A 45 7.92 8.39 -15.75
N LEU A 46 8.24 7.33 -16.50
CA LEU A 46 8.20 5.96 -15.96
C LEU A 46 9.21 5.71 -14.84
N ARG A 47 10.39 6.35 -14.88
CA ARG A 47 11.33 6.28 -13.75
C ARG A 47 10.78 6.96 -12.51
N MET A 48 10.14 8.12 -12.66
CA MET A 48 9.53 8.82 -11.51
C MET A 48 8.41 7.98 -10.88
N VAL A 49 7.53 7.41 -11.72
CA VAL A 49 6.51 6.44 -11.30
C VAL A 49 7.16 5.24 -10.60
N GLY A 50 8.22 4.67 -11.19
CA GLY A 50 8.93 3.54 -10.63
C GLY A 50 9.55 3.81 -9.26
N VAL A 51 10.20 4.97 -9.10
CA VAL A 51 10.80 5.38 -7.81
C VAL A 51 9.72 5.55 -6.75
N ARG A 52 8.59 6.19 -7.11
CA ARG A 52 7.43 6.35 -6.22
C ARG A 52 6.90 4.99 -5.77
N ASP A 53 6.66 4.07 -6.70
CA ASP A 53 6.10 2.76 -6.39
C ASP A 53 7.06 1.89 -5.58
N LEU A 54 8.36 2.00 -5.86
CA LEU A 54 9.39 1.35 -5.06
C LEU A 54 9.37 1.87 -3.61
N ALA A 55 9.33 3.18 -3.42
CA ALA A 55 9.29 3.79 -2.10
C ALA A 55 8.02 3.40 -1.34
N LEU A 56 6.85 3.48 -1.97
CA LEU A 56 5.57 3.09 -1.37
C LEU A 56 5.54 1.59 -1.01
N GLY A 57 6.04 0.73 -1.91
CA GLY A 57 6.13 -0.71 -1.66
C GLY A 57 7.08 -1.06 -0.52
N LEU A 58 8.26 -0.43 -0.46
CA LEU A 58 9.22 -0.64 0.64
C LEU A 58 8.69 -0.10 1.98
N GLY A 59 8.04 1.06 1.97
CA GLY A 59 7.37 1.62 3.15
C GLY A 59 6.30 0.69 3.69
N ALA A 60 5.47 0.11 2.81
CA ALA A 60 4.46 -0.88 3.20
C ALA A 60 5.09 -2.18 3.73
N VAL A 61 6.17 -2.69 3.11
CA VAL A 61 6.90 -3.86 3.64
C VAL A 61 7.49 -3.57 5.01
N ALA A 62 8.13 -2.43 5.18
CA ALA A 62 8.71 -2.01 6.46
C ALA A 62 7.61 -1.88 7.52
N GLY A 63 6.48 -1.28 7.16
CA GLY A 63 5.37 -1.10 8.08
C GLY A 63 4.70 -2.40 8.52
N VAL A 64 4.45 -3.32 7.58
CA VAL A 64 3.89 -4.66 7.91
C VAL A 64 4.88 -5.49 8.75
N ARG A 65 6.19 -5.33 8.54
CA ARG A 65 7.22 -6.03 9.32
C ARG A 65 7.41 -5.45 10.71
N GLY A 66 7.45 -4.12 10.81
CA GLY A 66 7.62 -3.38 12.05
C GLY A 66 6.35 -3.26 12.88
N GLY A 67 5.18 -3.59 12.31
CA GLY A 67 3.89 -3.41 12.96
C GLY A 67 3.48 -1.93 13.08
N THR A 68 4.02 -1.06 12.23
CA THR A 68 3.80 0.40 12.28
C THR A 68 3.43 0.93 10.91
N GLN A 69 2.48 1.86 10.83
CA GLN A 69 2.13 2.58 9.59
C GLN A 69 1.76 1.71 8.35
N ALA A 70 1.46 0.42 8.53
CA ALA A 70 1.22 -0.51 7.42
C ALA A 70 -0.01 -0.09 6.58
N ALA A 71 -1.07 0.36 7.25
CA ALA A 71 -2.29 0.83 6.61
C ALA A 71 -2.02 2.11 5.80
N GLU A 72 -1.26 3.04 6.35
CA GLU A 72 -0.95 4.34 5.76
C GLU A 72 -0.14 4.18 4.47
N TRP A 73 0.96 3.41 4.52
CA TRP A 73 1.79 3.16 3.33
C TRP A 73 1.03 2.41 2.24
N THR A 74 0.20 1.42 2.62
CA THR A 74 -0.63 0.68 1.67
C THR A 74 -1.71 1.59 1.06
N GLY A 75 -2.33 2.45 1.87
CA GLY A 75 -3.33 3.43 1.45
C GLY A 75 -2.77 4.47 0.47
N TRP A 76 -1.57 5.00 0.72
CA TRP A 76 -0.89 5.89 -0.23
C TRP A 76 -0.55 5.19 -1.55
N GLY A 77 -0.19 3.90 -1.49
CA GLY A 77 -0.07 3.05 -2.67
C GLY A 77 -1.37 2.98 -3.48
N ALA A 78 -2.49 2.68 -2.80
CA ALA A 78 -3.79 2.59 -3.44
C ALA A 78 -4.23 3.92 -4.06
N ALA A 79 -3.98 5.04 -3.39
CA ALA A 79 -4.26 6.37 -3.91
C ALA A 79 -3.43 6.68 -5.16
N ALA A 80 -2.14 6.32 -5.17
CA ALA A 80 -1.29 6.48 -6.34
C ALA A 80 -1.83 5.68 -7.54
N ASP A 81 -2.24 4.43 -7.33
CA ASP A 81 -2.83 3.59 -8.39
C ASP A 81 -4.14 4.17 -8.92
N ALA A 82 -4.98 4.74 -8.05
CA ALA A 82 -6.23 5.37 -8.45
C ALA A 82 -5.97 6.60 -9.35
N VAL A 83 -4.99 7.43 -8.99
CA VAL A 83 -4.57 8.58 -9.81
C VAL A 83 -4.04 8.11 -11.16
N ASP A 84 -3.18 7.09 -11.17
CA ASP A 84 -2.64 6.52 -12.40
C ASP A 84 -3.75 5.91 -13.29
N ALA A 85 -4.73 5.24 -12.68
CA ALA A 85 -5.88 4.72 -13.40
C ALA A 85 -6.67 5.84 -14.08
N VAL A 86 -6.98 6.91 -13.35
CA VAL A 86 -7.68 8.08 -13.92
C VAL A 86 -6.85 8.69 -15.05
N ALA A 87 -5.55 8.93 -14.83
CA ALA A 87 -4.66 9.48 -15.85
C ALA A 87 -4.66 8.62 -17.12
N LEU A 88 -4.55 7.30 -16.99
CA LEU A 88 -4.49 6.37 -18.11
C LEU A 88 -5.83 6.09 -18.77
N LEU A 89 -6.96 6.25 -18.08
CA LEU A 89 -8.30 5.98 -18.63
C LEU A 89 -8.97 7.21 -19.23
N VAL A 90 -8.66 8.40 -18.71
CA VAL A 90 -9.31 9.66 -19.11
C VAL A 90 -8.52 10.42 -20.18
N THR A 91 -7.18 10.34 -20.18
CA THR A 91 -6.35 11.13 -21.10
C THR A 91 -6.61 10.76 -22.57
N PRO A 92 -7.10 11.65 -23.44
CA PRO A 92 -7.35 11.34 -24.84
C PRO A 92 -6.06 11.07 -25.63
N GLY A 93 -6.15 10.31 -26.72
CA GLY A 93 -5.01 10.02 -27.60
C GLY A 93 -4.06 8.91 -27.10
N LEU A 94 -4.31 8.32 -25.93
CA LEU A 94 -3.54 7.16 -25.45
C LEU A 94 -3.91 5.86 -26.18
N PRO A 95 -2.94 4.96 -26.43
CA PRO A 95 -3.19 3.67 -27.08
C PRO A 95 -4.01 2.74 -26.19
N LYS A 96 -4.74 1.78 -26.79
CA LYS A 96 -5.59 0.80 -26.06
C LYS A 96 -4.84 0.04 -24.96
N ARG A 97 -3.57 -0.29 -25.17
CA ARG A 97 -2.70 -0.92 -24.16
C ARG A 97 -2.50 -0.07 -22.91
N ALA A 98 -2.43 1.27 -23.04
CA ALA A 98 -2.34 2.17 -21.90
C ALA A 98 -3.65 2.17 -21.11
N ARG A 99 -4.80 2.07 -21.78
CA ARG A 99 -6.11 1.91 -21.12
C ARG A 99 -6.17 0.62 -20.31
N LEU A 100 -5.65 -0.48 -20.87
CA LEU A 100 -5.59 -1.76 -20.16
C LEU A 100 -4.73 -1.68 -18.89
N ILE A 101 -3.58 -0.98 -18.96
CA ILE A 101 -2.77 -0.70 -17.77
C ILE A 101 -3.57 0.15 -16.76
N GLY A 102 -4.34 1.13 -17.23
CA GLY A 102 -5.23 1.91 -16.38
C GLY A 102 -6.29 1.06 -15.65
N LEU A 103 -6.84 0.03 -16.31
CA LEU A 103 -7.75 -0.92 -15.66
C LEU A 103 -7.05 -1.77 -14.60
N PHE A 104 -5.82 -2.24 -14.88
CA PHE A 104 -5.01 -2.93 -13.88
C PHE A 104 -4.69 -2.04 -12.68
N ALA A 105 -4.36 -0.77 -12.91
CA ALA A 105 -4.16 0.22 -11.85
C ALA A 105 -5.43 0.43 -11.02
N ALA A 106 -6.61 0.53 -11.66
CA ALA A 106 -7.89 0.63 -10.93
C ALA A 106 -8.14 -0.61 -10.04
N GLY A 107 -7.85 -1.81 -10.54
CA GLY A 107 -7.94 -3.04 -9.75
C GLY A 107 -6.95 -3.07 -8.59
N ALA A 108 -5.70 -2.65 -8.83
CA ALA A 108 -4.66 -2.56 -7.80
C ALA A 108 -5.00 -1.52 -6.72
N ALA A 109 -5.64 -0.41 -7.09
CA ALA A 109 -6.15 0.60 -6.18
C ALA A 109 -7.25 0.02 -5.27
N ALA A 110 -8.22 -0.70 -5.83
CA ALA A 110 -9.30 -1.31 -5.06
C ALA A 110 -8.76 -2.35 -4.06
N VAL A 111 -7.85 -3.22 -4.52
CA VAL A 111 -7.20 -4.22 -3.65
C VAL A 111 -6.36 -3.54 -2.57
N GLY A 112 -5.58 -2.52 -2.92
CA GLY A 112 -4.74 -1.78 -1.98
C GLY A 112 -5.56 -1.05 -0.92
N LEU A 113 -6.66 -0.40 -1.31
CA LEU A 113 -7.54 0.31 -0.38
C LEU A 113 -8.20 -0.65 0.59
N ARG A 114 -8.69 -1.79 0.10
CA ARG A 114 -9.24 -2.85 0.94
C ARG A 114 -8.20 -3.35 1.95
N LEU A 115 -6.98 -3.66 1.51
CA LEU A 115 -5.91 -4.10 2.41
C LEU A 115 -5.54 -3.02 3.43
N ALA A 116 -5.55 -1.75 3.03
CA ALA A 116 -5.29 -0.63 3.94
C ALA A 116 -6.35 -0.54 5.05
N TRP A 117 -7.63 -0.71 4.72
CA TRP A 117 -8.71 -0.76 5.71
C TRP A 117 -8.60 -1.98 6.62
N GLU A 118 -8.38 -3.18 6.08
CA GLU A 118 -8.18 -4.39 6.88
C GLU A 118 -7.02 -4.22 7.88
N LEU A 119 -5.91 -3.59 7.46
CA LEU A 119 -4.77 -3.28 8.35
C LEU A 119 -5.10 -2.20 9.40
N ALA A 120 -5.93 -1.22 9.06
CA ALA A 120 -6.34 -0.15 9.98
C ALA A 120 -7.30 -0.69 11.05
N ASP A 121 -8.27 -1.50 10.66
CA ASP A 121 -9.24 -2.13 11.56
C ASP A 121 -8.53 -3.03 12.57
N GLU A 122 -7.58 -3.86 12.12
CA GLU A 122 -6.78 -4.71 13.01
C GLU A 122 -5.98 -3.91 14.04
N ARG A 123 -5.43 -2.76 13.65
CA ARG A 123 -4.74 -1.87 14.60
C ARG A 123 -5.73 -1.32 15.63
N ALA A 124 -6.89 -0.86 15.20
CA ALA A 124 -7.91 -0.31 16.08
C ALA A 124 -8.41 -1.36 17.09
N GLU A 125 -8.61 -2.61 16.65
CA GLU A 125 -8.96 -3.75 17.52
C GLU A 125 -7.87 -4.03 18.56
N ALA A 126 -6.60 -4.06 18.15
CA ALA A 126 -5.48 -4.30 19.05
C ALA A 126 -5.35 -3.19 20.11
N GLU A 127 -5.51 -1.93 19.72
CA GLU A 127 -5.51 -0.81 20.64
C GLU A 127 -6.70 -0.85 21.61
N ALA A 128 -7.89 -1.22 21.15
CA ALA A 128 -9.07 -1.37 22.00
C ALA A 128 -8.89 -2.48 23.04
N ALA A 129 -8.32 -3.62 22.64
CA ALA A 129 -7.98 -4.71 23.55
C ALA A 129 -6.95 -4.29 24.60
N ALA A 130 -5.90 -3.58 24.19
CA ALA A 130 -4.89 -3.05 25.11
C ALA A 130 -5.49 -2.06 26.13
N ARG A 131 -6.35 -1.14 25.68
CA ARG A 131 -7.08 -0.22 26.57
C ARG A 131 -8.03 -0.94 27.53
N HIS A 132 -8.63 -2.05 27.12
CA HIS A 132 -9.49 -2.83 28.01
C HIS A 132 -8.68 -3.57 29.08
N ALA A 133 -7.57 -4.20 28.70
CA ALA A 133 -6.66 -4.87 29.63
C ALA A 133 -6.08 -3.89 30.67
N ALA A 134 -5.68 -2.68 30.25
CA ALA A 134 -5.20 -1.65 31.15
C ALA A 134 -6.27 -1.25 32.20
N ARG A 135 -7.52 -1.06 31.78
CA ARG A 135 -8.63 -0.74 32.69
C ARG A 135 -8.93 -1.85 33.71
N ILE A 136 -8.79 -3.12 33.32
CA ILE A 136 -8.94 -4.24 34.25
C ILE A 136 -7.82 -4.21 35.30
N ALA A 137 -6.57 -4.05 34.85
CA ALA A 137 -5.42 -4.00 35.74
C ALA A 137 -5.50 -2.83 36.74
N GLU A 138 -5.96 -1.66 36.29
CA GLU A 138 -6.21 -0.50 37.15
C GLU A 138 -7.31 -0.80 38.19
N ALA A 139 -8.43 -1.41 37.77
CA ALA A 139 -9.51 -1.76 38.68
C ALA A 139 -9.09 -2.80 39.74
N GLU A 140 -8.28 -3.79 39.35
CA GLU A 140 -7.71 -4.78 40.28
C GLU A 140 -6.75 -4.14 41.28
N ALA A 141 -5.91 -3.20 40.82
CA ALA A 141 -5.00 -2.45 41.69
C ALA A 141 -5.77 -1.59 42.72
N GLU A 142 -6.84 -0.91 42.29
CA GLU A 142 -7.71 -0.14 43.18
C GLU A 142 -8.45 -1.03 44.20
N ALA A 143 -8.97 -2.18 43.76
CA ALA A 143 -9.64 -3.13 44.64
C ALA A 143 -8.69 -3.70 45.69
N GLY A 144 -7.45 -4.04 45.29
CA GLY A 144 -6.40 -4.48 46.22
C GLY A 144 -6.02 -3.41 47.23
N ALA A 145 -5.90 -2.14 46.81
CA ALA A 145 -5.61 -1.03 47.71
C ALA A 145 -6.71 -0.80 48.76
N ARG A 146 -7.99 -0.96 48.39
CA ARG A 146 -9.13 -0.83 49.31
C ARG A 146 -9.27 -1.99 50.29
N ALA A 147 -8.86 -3.20 49.91
CA ALA A 147 -8.92 -4.37 50.78
C ALA A 147 -7.82 -4.38 51.86
N GLY A 148 -6.74 -3.60 51.65
CA GLY A 148 -5.62 -3.48 52.58
C GLY A 148 -5.71 -2.31 53.57
N SER A 149 -6.75 -1.47 53.48
CA SER A 149 -7.04 -0.35 54.39
C SER A 149 -8.13 -0.70 55.39
#